data_AF-A0A2S7ER85-F1
#
_entry.id   AF-A0A2S7ER85-F1
#
_cell.length_a   1.000
_cell.length_b   1.000
_cell.length_c   1.000
_cell.angle_alpha   90.00
_cell.angle_beta   90.00
_cell.angle_gamma   90.00
#
_symmetry.space_group_name_H-M   'P 1'
#
loop_
_entity.id
_entity.type
_entity.pdbx_description
1 polymer ?
#
loop_
_entity_poly.entity_id
_entity_poly.type
_entity_poly.pdbx_seq_one_letter_code
_entity_poly.pdbx_strand_id
1 'polypeptide(L)' 'MTPAEISQRIDALRREHRALDEQIQRTPANLDDELQAKRLKKRKLQLKDCIMRLENLLIPDEPA' A
#
# COMPACT_ATOMS: atom_id res chain seq x y z
N MET A 1 18.18 -8.48 -4.28
CA MET A 1 17.36 -8.32 -3.07
C MET A 1 17.13 -9.71 -2.51
N THR A 2 17.52 -9.99 -1.27
CA THR A 2 17.29 -11.29 -0.63
C THR A 2 15.81 -11.40 -0.21
N PRO A 3 15.27 -12.62 -0.02
CA PRO A 3 13.91 -12.80 0.49
C PRO A 3 13.66 -12.06 1.81
N ALA A 4 14.67 -12.00 2.70
CA ALA A 4 14.59 -11.25 3.94
C ALA A 4 14.43 -9.73 3.73
N GLU A 5 15.17 -9.15 2.78
CA GLU A 5 15.04 -7.73 2.41
C GLU A 5 13.67 -7.41 1.81
N ILE A 6 13.13 -8.31 0.97
CA ILE A 6 11.81 -8.15 0.38
C ILE A 6 10.72 -8.17 1.46
N SER A 7 10.79 -9.12 2.40
CA SER A 7 9.86 -9.18 3.54
C SER A 7 9.92 -7.92 4.42
N GLN A 8 11.12 -7.41 4.72
CA GLN A 8 11.26 -6.14 5.44
C GLN A 8 10.65 -4.96 4.69
N ARG A 9 10.80 -4.94 3.35
CA ARG A 9 10.20 -3.92 2.48
C ARG A 9 8.67 -4.00 2.49
N ILE A 10 8.11 -5.21 2.41
CA ILE A 10 6.66 -5.46 2.52
C ILE A 10 6.13 -4.94 3.85
N ASP A 11 6.81 -5.23 4.96
CA ASP A 11 6.38 -4.77 6.28
C ASP A 11 6.41 -3.24 6.41
N ALA A 12 7.41 -2.59 5.84
CA ALA A 12 7.47 -1.13 5.79
C ALA A 12 6.30 -0.54 4.98
N LEU A 13 6.02 -1.10 3.79
CA LEU A 13 4.91 -0.67 2.94
C LEU A 13 3.56 -0.94 3.60
N ARG A 14 3.39 -2.06 4.32
CA ARG A 14 2.18 -2.37 5.08
C ARG A 14 1.94 -1.37 6.21
N ARG A 15 3.00 -0.92 6.90
CA ARG A 15 2.91 0.16 7.91
C ARG A 15 2.48 1.49 7.28
N GLU A 16 3.10 1.88 6.16
CA GLU A 16 2.73 3.11 5.44
C GLU A 16 1.28 3.05 4.94
N HIS A 17 0.86 1.90 4.41
CA HIS A 17 -0.51 1.68 3.96
C HIS A 17 -1.52 1.82 5.10
N ARG A 18 -1.25 1.27 6.29
CA ARG A 18 -2.11 1.45 7.48
C ARG A 18 -2.19 2.91 7.90
N ALA A 19 -1.07 3.62 7.94
CA ALA A 19 -1.04 5.03 8.28
C ALA A 19 -1.85 5.89 7.30
N LEU A 20 -1.78 5.59 6.00
CA LEU A 20 -2.62 6.25 4.99
C LEU A 20 -4.09 5.92 5.17
N ASP A 21 -4.43 4.70 5.59
CA ASP A 21 -5.81 4.34 5.84
C ASP A 21 -6.42 5.12 7.00
N GLU A 22 -5.67 5.27 8.10
CA GLU A 22 -6.07 6.13 9.22
C GLU A 22 -6.24 7.59 8.80
N GLN A 23 -5.34 8.12 7.94
CA GLN A 23 -5.48 9.47 7.41
C GLN A 23 -6.75 9.63 6.56
N ILE A 24 -7.06 8.65 5.72
CA ILE A 24 -8.29 8.64 4.91
C ILE A 24 -9.52 8.62 5.82
N GLN A 25 -9.52 7.80 6.89
CA GLN A 25 -10.63 7.74 7.86
C GLN A 25 -10.83 9.05 8.62
N ARG A 26 -9.75 9.78 8.90
CA ARG A 26 -9.79 11.10 9.55
C ARG A 26 -10.14 12.24 8.58
N THR A 27 -10.09 11.99 7.26
CA THR A 27 -10.42 13.02 6.27
C THR A 27 -11.93 13.19 6.20
N PRO A 28 -12.47 14.40 6.46
CA PRO A 28 -13.90 14.64 6.42
C PRO A 28 -14.43 14.56 4.98
N ALA A 29 -15.70 14.17 4.84
CA ALA A 29 -16.38 14.06 3.55
C ALA A 29 -16.90 15.43 3.07
N ASN A 30 -16.00 16.36 2.83
CA ASN A 30 -16.30 17.72 2.35
C ASN A 30 -15.87 17.86 0.89
N LEU A 31 -16.48 18.79 0.14
CA LEU A 31 -16.18 18.98 -1.30
C LEU A 31 -14.72 19.36 -1.56
N ASP A 32 -14.13 20.21 -0.71
CA ASP A 32 -12.72 20.64 -0.85
C ASP A 32 -11.73 19.49 -0.57
N ASP A 33 -12.14 18.57 0.31
CA ASP A 33 -11.34 17.41 0.71
C ASP A 33 -11.49 16.22 -0.25
N GLU A 34 -12.42 16.27 -1.22
CA GLU A 34 -12.59 15.19 -2.20
C GLU A 34 -11.30 14.93 -2.99
N LEU A 35 -10.58 16.00 -3.39
CA LEU A 35 -9.34 15.85 -4.15
C LEU A 35 -8.25 15.22 -3.28
N GLN A 36 -8.17 15.60 -2.01
CA GLN A 36 -7.23 15.03 -1.05
C GLN A 36 -7.55 13.56 -0.78
N ALA A 37 -8.81 13.23 -0.52
CA ALA A 37 -9.28 11.86 -0.33
C ALA A 37 -8.99 11.00 -1.57
N LYS A 38 -9.21 11.52 -2.79
CA LYS A 38 -8.87 10.83 -4.04
C LYS A 38 -7.37 10.56 -4.17
N ARG A 39 -6.52 11.55 -3.83
CA ARG A 39 -5.05 11.39 -3.83
C ARG A 39 -4.57 10.35 -2.82
N LEU A 40 -5.09 10.40 -1.59
CA LEU A 40 -4.75 9.44 -0.54
C LEU A 40 -5.15 8.01 -0.92
N LYS A 41 -6.38 7.82 -1.45
CA LYS A 41 -6.85 6.52 -1.94
C LYS A 41 -5.98 5.99 -3.10
N LYS A 42 -5.59 6.85 -4.04
CA LYS A 42 -4.67 6.47 -5.13
C LYS A 42 -3.32 6.00 -4.59
N ARG A 43 -2.76 6.72 -3.62
CA ARG A 43 -1.48 6.35 -2.99
C ARG A 43 -1.59 5.03 -2.22
N LYS A 44 -2.70 4.83 -1.50
CA LYS A 44 -3.02 3.55 -0.83
C LYS A 44 -3.05 2.39 -1.83
N LEU A 45 -3.70 2.57 -2.98
CA LEU A 45 -3.74 1.57 -4.05
C LEU A 45 -2.34 1.23 -4.57
N GLN A 46 -1.52 2.24 -4.86
CA GLN A 46 -0.14 2.04 -5.31
C GLN A 46 0.72 1.25 -4.31
N LEU A 47 0.57 1.52 -3.01
CA LEU A 47 1.26 0.75 -1.98
C LEU A 47 0.82 -0.71 -1.95
N LYS A 48 -0.49 -0.96 -2.09
CA LYS A 48 -1.04 -2.33 -2.17
C LYS A 48 -0.47 -3.07 -3.39
N ASP A 49 -0.42 -2.42 -4.55
CA ASP A 49 0.13 -3.01 -5.77
C ASP A 49 1.63 -3.30 -5.63
N CYS A 50 2.38 -2.41 -4.99
CA CYS A 50 3.80 -2.63 -4.67
C CYS A 50 3.99 -3.81 -3.71
N ILE A 51 3.16 -3.93 -2.68
CA ILE A 51 3.18 -5.07 -1.75
C ILE A 51 2.94 -6.37 -2.51
N MET A 52 1.89 -6.44 -3.33
CA MET A 52 1.56 -7.63 -4.13
C MET A 52 2.71 -8.00 -5.08
N ARG A 53 3.34 -7.03 -5.75
CA ARG A 53 4.51 -7.30 -6.60
C ARG A 53 5.68 -7.87 -5.82
N LEU A 54 5.95 -7.37 -4.61
CA LEU A 54 7.02 -7.87 -3.76
C LEU A 54 6.68 -9.26 -3.18
N GLU A 55 5.42 -9.51 -2.84
CA GLU A 55 4.94 -10.82 -2.41
C GLU A 55 5.06 -11.85 -3.53
N ASN A 56 4.71 -11.49 -4.77
CA ASN A 56 4.92 -12.35 -5.94
C ASN A 56 6.40 -12.65 -6.21
N LEU A 57 7.33 -11.76 -5.84
CA LEU A 57 8.76 -12.04 -5.93
C LEU A 57 9.27 -13.01 -4.84
N LEU A 58 8.50 -13.18 -3.75
CA LEU A 58 8.79 -14.14 -2.68
C LEU A 58 8.18 -15.52 -2.92
N ILE A 59 7.08 -15.58 -3.68
CA ILE A 59 6.45 -16.84 -4.06
C ILE A 59 7.19 -17.36 -5.30
N PRO A 60 7.93 -18.49 -5.22
CA PRO A 60 8.45 -19.12 -6.43
C PRO A 60 7.25 -19.59 -7.25
N ASP A 61 7.14 -19.13 -8.50
CA ASP A 61 6.05 -19.42 -9.44
C ASP A 61 5.54 -20.87 -9.30
N GLU A 62 4.35 -21.04 -8.73
CA GLU A 62 3.49 -22.17 -9.07
C GLU A 62 2.51 -21.61 -10.11
N PRO A 63 2.63 -21.97 -11.39
CA PRO A 63 1.78 -21.41 -12.44
C PRO A 63 0.34 -21.85 -12.17
N ALA A 64 -0.55 -20.86 -12.00
CA ALA A 64 -1.99 -21.06 -11.97
C ALA A 64 -2.54 -21.37 -13.37
#